data_AF-A0A524QMW0-F1
#
_entry.id   AF-A0A524QMW0-F1
#
_cell.length_a   1.000
_cell.length_b   1.000
_cell.length_c   1.000
_cell.angle_alpha   90.00
_cell.angle_beta   90.00
_cell.angle_gamma   90.00
#
_symmetry.space_group_name_H-M   'P 1'
#
loop_
_entity.id
_entity.type
_entity.pdbx_description
1 polymer ?
#
loop_
_entity_poly.entity_id
_entity_poly.type
_entity_poly.pdbx_seq_one_letter_code
_entity_poly.pdbx_strand_id
1 'polypeptide(L)'
;MTSEGVERDTGSVGSAYRWLVTITGMTAAFTMVLSGTIVNVAVPNVMGAFGVGQDEAQFLATAYIATMTASQLLNAWFVSVFGQRLAFFLVLTLFAAGGLVCAYSPTLDFIIFGRIMQGFSAGIIQPLVMVTIFQVFPAHRRGTAMGIYSMGLVLALGLGPVIGGLTTDALGWRYIFFVPLPFVAAALLLGAFYLPGGRP
;
A
#
# COMPACT_ATOMS: atom_id res chain seq x y z
N MET A 1 3.87 -14.63 33.58
CA MET A 1 4.90 -14.14 32.63
C MET A 1 4.91 -12.62 32.74
N THR A 2 5.91 -12.09 33.42
CA THR A 2 6.01 -10.69 33.85
C THR A 2 6.39 -9.77 32.68
N SER A 3 5.88 -8.55 32.69
CA SER A 3 6.07 -7.50 31.66
C SER A 3 7.54 -7.14 31.39
N GLU A 4 8.47 -7.53 32.27
CA GLU A 4 9.90 -7.27 32.16
C GLU A 4 10.61 -8.14 31.09
N GLY A 5 10.04 -9.29 30.72
CA GLY A 5 10.64 -10.20 29.73
C GLY A 5 10.56 -9.68 28.30
N VAL A 6 9.52 -8.90 27.97
CA VAL A 6 9.31 -8.32 26.63
C VAL A 6 10.18 -7.07 26.43
N GLU A 7 10.49 -6.35 27.51
CA GLU A 7 11.24 -5.09 27.45
C GLU A 7 12.73 -5.31 27.18
N ARG A 8 13.29 -6.44 27.63
CA ARG A 8 14.71 -6.79 27.44
C ARG A 8 15.09 -7.03 25.98
N ASP A 9 14.17 -7.49 25.13
CA ASP A 9 14.49 -7.83 23.74
C ASP A 9 14.39 -6.61 22.79
N THR A 10 13.65 -5.58 23.19
CA THR A 10 13.64 -4.31 22.44
C THR A 10 14.94 -3.51 22.58
N GLY A 11 15.79 -3.79 23.58
CA GLY A 11 17.03 -3.04 23.83
C GLY A 11 18.11 -3.19 22.74
N SER A 12 18.07 -4.27 21.94
CA SER A 12 19.12 -4.58 20.95
C SER A 12 18.87 -3.98 19.56
N VAL A 13 17.66 -3.50 19.29
CA VAL A 13 17.30 -2.92 18.00
C VAL A 13 17.57 -1.42 18.01
N GLY A 14 18.67 -1.01 17.38
CA GLY A 14 19.11 0.39 17.33
C GLY A 14 18.00 1.34 16.87
N SER A 15 17.90 2.51 17.50
CA SER A 15 16.88 3.54 17.20
C SER A 15 16.74 3.83 15.69
N ALA A 16 17.86 3.86 14.96
CA ALA A 16 17.88 4.04 13.50
C ALA A 16 17.17 2.91 12.74
N TYR A 17 17.35 1.65 13.14
CA TYR A 17 16.69 0.51 12.49
C TYR A 17 15.17 0.57 12.63
N ARG A 18 14.67 1.01 13.79
CA ARG A 18 13.23 1.15 14.05
C ARG A 18 12.57 2.12 13.07
N TRP A 19 13.22 3.25 12.84
CA TRP A 19 12.77 4.24 11.85
C TRP A 19 12.88 3.71 10.42
N LEU A 20 13.93 2.95 10.09
CA LEU A 20 14.07 2.36 8.75
C LEU A 20 12.97 1.35 8.42
N VAL A 21 12.61 0.47 9.36
CA VAL A 21 11.47 -0.47 9.22
C VAL A 21 10.15 0.31 9.05
N THR A 22 9.99 1.39 9.80
CA THR A 22 8.79 2.23 9.74
C THR A 22 8.68 2.95 8.41
N ILE A 23 9.78 3.54 7.93
CA ILE A 23 9.84 4.20 6.63
C ILE A 23 9.52 3.19 5.53
N THR A 24 10.08 1.98 5.61
CA THR A 24 9.81 0.89 4.65
C THR A 24 8.30 0.58 4.56
N GLY A 25 7.66 0.35 5.71
CA GLY A 25 6.22 0.09 5.77
C GLY A 25 5.38 1.30 5.35
N MET A 26 5.79 2.49 5.76
CA MET A 26 5.11 3.74 5.44
C MET A 26 5.16 4.05 3.95
N THR A 27 6.29 3.81 3.27
CA THR A 27 6.40 3.95 1.81
C THR A 27 5.44 3.01 1.11
N ALA A 28 5.33 1.75 1.57
CA ALA A 28 4.38 0.80 1.01
C ALA A 28 2.92 1.26 1.19
N ALA A 29 2.53 1.61 2.41
CA ALA A 29 1.17 2.07 2.71
C ALA A 29 0.82 3.38 1.97
N PHE A 30 1.74 4.35 1.94
CA PHE A 30 1.63 5.59 1.19
C PHE A 30 1.33 5.33 -0.29
N THR A 31 2.09 4.43 -0.90
CA THR A 31 1.97 4.09 -2.33
C THR A 31 0.59 3.54 -2.67
N MET A 32 0.06 2.68 -1.79
CA MET A 32 -1.25 2.08 -2.01
C MET A 32 -2.38 3.11 -1.81
N VAL A 33 -2.28 3.97 -0.80
CA VAL A 33 -3.24 5.08 -0.64
C VAL A 33 -3.19 6.03 -1.84
N LEU A 34 -2.00 6.37 -2.31
CA LEU A 34 -1.80 7.22 -3.49
C LEU A 34 -2.45 6.60 -4.75
N SER A 35 -2.28 5.30 -5.01
CA SER A 35 -2.95 4.60 -6.11
C SER A 35 -4.48 4.57 -5.96
N GLY A 36 -4.96 4.49 -4.72
CA GLY A 36 -6.39 4.57 -4.40
C GLY A 36 -7.01 5.91 -4.80
N THR A 37 -6.26 7.00 -4.67
CA THR A 37 -6.78 8.35 -4.92
C THR A 37 -6.59 8.84 -6.34
N ILE A 38 -5.42 8.60 -6.95
CA ILE A 38 -5.08 9.06 -8.29
C ILE A 38 -6.15 8.63 -9.33
N VAL A 39 -6.68 7.40 -9.20
CA VAL A 39 -7.62 6.84 -10.19
C VAL A 39 -8.88 7.70 -10.37
N ASN A 40 -9.32 8.42 -9.34
CA ASN A 40 -10.52 9.25 -9.40
C ASN A 40 -10.38 10.42 -10.38
N VAL A 41 -9.15 10.89 -10.63
CA VAL A 41 -8.87 11.95 -11.62
C VAL A 41 -9.06 11.46 -13.04
N ALA A 42 -8.80 10.17 -13.28
CA ALA A 42 -8.85 9.57 -14.60
C ALA A 42 -10.23 9.02 -15.01
N VAL A 43 -11.23 9.07 -14.12
CA VAL A 43 -12.58 8.54 -14.39
C VAL A 43 -13.18 9.11 -15.68
N PRO A 44 -13.16 10.43 -15.94
CA PRO A 44 -13.66 10.97 -17.21
C PRO A 44 -12.91 10.45 -18.44
N ASN A 45 -11.58 10.24 -18.32
CA ASN A 45 -10.78 9.68 -19.41
C ASN A 45 -11.10 8.21 -19.68
N VAL A 46 -11.36 7.43 -18.63
CA VAL A 46 -11.78 6.02 -18.74
C VAL A 46 -13.13 5.93 -19.45
N MET A 47 -14.10 6.79 -19.08
CA MET A 47 -15.39 6.88 -19.77
C MET A 47 -15.22 7.12 -21.27
N GLY A 48 -14.42 8.13 -21.64
CA GLY A 48 -14.16 8.43 -23.05
C GLY A 48 -13.37 7.33 -23.79
N ALA A 49 -12.44 6.67 -23.12
CA ALA A 49 -11.59 5.64 -23.73
C ALA A 49 -12.33 4.34 -24.03
N PHE A 50 -13.32 3.96 -23.22
CA PHE A 50 -14.07 2.71 -23.39
C PHE A 50 -15.54 2.92 -23.80
N GLY A 51 -16.03 4.16 -23.87
CA GLY A 51 -17.42 4.46 -24.20
C GLY A 51 -18.41 4.02 -23.12
N VAL A 52 -17.99 4.05 -21.85
CA VAL A 52 -18.70 3.50 -20.70
C VAL A 52 -19.34 4.60 -19.84
N GLY A 53 -20.33 4.21 -19.04
CA GLY A 53 -21.00 5.09 -18.08
C GLY A 53 -20.08 5.54 -16.94
N GLN A 54 -20.48 6.60 -16.22
CA GLN A 54 -19.74 7.06 -15.04
C GLN A 54 -19.74 6.02 -13.92
N ASP A 55 -20.86 5.30 -13.76
CA ASP A 55 -21.01 4.20 -12.81
C ASP A 55 -20.02 3.06 -13.09
N GLU A 56 -19.89 2.65 -14.36
CA GLU A 56 -18.93 1.65 -14.79
C GLU A 56 -17.48 2.12 -14.60
N ALA A 57 -17.17 3.38 -14.93
CA ALA A 57 -15.83 3.93 -14.74
C ALA A 57 -15.48 4.14 -13.26
N GLN A 58 -16.44 4.53 -12.42
CA GLN A 58 -16.23 4.71 -10.98
C GLN A 58 -16.05 3.36 -10.27
N PHE A 59 -16.55 2.27 -10.86
CA PHE A 59 -16.38 0.92 -10.32
C PHE A 59 -14.90 0.53 -10.14
N LEU A 60 -13.97 1.16 -10.86
CA LEU A 60 -12.52 0.99 -10.69
C LEU A 60 -12.05 1.38 -9.28
N ALA A 61 -12.57 2.48 -8.75
CA ALA A 61 -12.30 2.93 -7.38
C ALA A 61 -13.03 2.04 -6.37
N THR A 62 -14.30 1.72 -6.65
CA THR A 62 -15.13 0.88 -5.78
C THR A 62 -14.54 -0.52 -5.61
N ALA A 63 -14.10 -1.17 -6.69
CA ALA A 63 -13.50 -2.50 -6.66
C ALA A 63 -12.21 -2.53 -5.81
N TYR A 64 -11.39 -1.48 -5.92
CA TYR A 64 -10.20 -1.32 -5.08
C TYR A 64 -10.56 -1.21 -3.60
N ILE A 65 -11.50 -0.32 -3.24
CA ILE A 65 -11.90 -0.10 -1.84
C ILE A 65 -12.60 -1.34 -1.26
N ALA A 66 -13.47 -1.98 -2.03
CA ALA A 66 -14.20 -3.18 -1.60
C ALA A 66 -13.24 -4.32 -1.29
N THR A 67 -12.26 -4.58 -2.16
CA THR A 67 -11.28 -5.64 -1.97
C THR A 67 -10.24 -5.30 -0.91
N MET A 68 -9.85 -4.02 -0.77
CA MET A 68 -9.06 -3.54 0.35
C MET A 68 -9.79 -3.81 1.68
N THR A 69 -11.04 -3.40 1.78
CA THR A 69 -11.83 -3.59 3.02
C THR A 69 -12.00 -5.07 3.35
N ALA A 70 -12.30 -5.92 2.36
CA ALA A 70 -12.44 -7.35 2.57
C ALA A 70 -11.11 -8.00 3.01
N SER A 71 -9.99 -7.63 2.39
CA SER A 71 -8.68 -8.21 2.69
C SER A 71 -8.10 -7.73 4.02
N GLN A 72 -8.51 -6.58 4.56
CA GLN A 72 -8.14 -6.17 5.92
C GLN A 72 -8.53 -7.22 6.97
N LEU A 73 -9.68 -7.87 6.81
CA LEU A 73 -10.14 -8.94 7.70
C LEU A 73 -9.27 -10.20 7.59
N LEU A 74 -8.66 -10.42 6.43
CA LEU A 74 -7.78 -11.56 6.17
C LEU A 74 -6.33 -11.32 6.63
N ASN A 75 -5.97 -10.09 7.01
CA ASN A 75 -4.60 -9.73 7.33
C ASN A 75 -3.98 -10.63 8.42
N ALA A 76 -4.69 -10.82 9.54
CA ALA A 76 -4.15 -11.60 10.66
C ALA A 76 -3.84 -13.05 10.25
N TRP A 77 -4.72 -13.67 9.47
CA TRP A 77 -4.51 -15.01 8.92
C TRP A 77 -3.39 -15.03 7.87
N PHE A 78 -3.36 -14.06 6.97
CA PHE A 78 -2.35 -14.00 5.91
C PHE A 78 -0.94 -13.84 6.51
N VAL A 79 -0.80 -12.96 7.51
CA VAL A 79 0.47 -12.73 8.20
C VAL A 79 0.86 -13.93 9.07
N SER A 80 -0.09 -14.64 9.69
CA SER A 80 0.25 -15.84 10.48
C SER A 80 0.70 -17.01 9.61
N VAL A 81 0.15 -17.17 8.40
CA VAL A 81 0.51 -18.24 7.47
C VAL A 81 1.85 -17.97 6.77
N PHE A 82 2.02 -16.77 6.21
CA PHE A 82 3.21 -16.45 5.41
C PHE A 82 4.35 -15.86 6.23
N GLY A 83 4.08 -15.36 7.43
CA GLY A 83 5.01 -14.52 8.18
C GLY A 83 5.08 -13.09 7.64
N GLN A 84 5.49 -12.16 8.48
CA GLN A 84 5.44 -10.72 8.18
C GLN A 84 6.33 -10.30 7.01
N ARG A 85 7.55 -10.84 6.91
CA ARG A 85 8.49 -10.50 5.82
C ARG A 85 7.97 -11.01 4.47
N LEU A 86 7.62 -12.29 4.37
CA LEU A 86 7.13 -12.85 3.11
C LEU A 86 5.79 -12.24 2.70
N ALA A 87 4.87 -12.03 3.65
CA ALA A 87 3.61 -11.36 3.38
C ALA A 87 3.82 -9.97 2.75
N PHE A 88 4.75 -9.17 3.29
CA PHE A 88 5.11 -7.85 2.74
C PHE A 88 5.56 -7.94 1.27
N PHE A 89 6.45 -8.87 0.94
CA PHE A 89 6.91 -9.08 -0.44
C PHE A 89 5.80 -9.54 -1.38
N LEU A 90 4.99 -10.50 -0.94
CA LEU A 90 3.90 -11.06 -1.75
C LEU A 90 2.89 -9.98 -2.14
N VAL A 91 2.46 -9.15 -1.18
CA VAL A 91 1.44 -8.13 -1.45
C VAL A 91 1.99 -6.96 -2.26
N LEU A 92 3.26 -6.56 -2.08
CA LEU A 92 3.87 -5.54 -2.93
C LEU A 92 4.05 -6.03 -4.37
N THR A 93 4.45 -7.29 -4.54
CA THR A 93 4.58 -7.91 -5.86
C THR A 93 3.22 -8.03 -6.54
N LEU A 94 2.18 -8.45 -5.80
CA LEU A 94 0.82 -8.53 -6.29
C LEU A 94 0.28 -7.15 -6.67
N PHE A 95 0.55 -6.12 -5.88
CA PHE A 95 0.19 -4.75 -6.18
C PHE A 95 0.86 -4.26 -7.46
N ALA A 96 2.17 -4.50 -7.62
CA ALA A 96 2.90 -4.13 -8.84
C ALA A 96 2.34 -4.84 -10.07
N ALA A 97 2.06 -6.14 -9.97
CA ALA A 97 1.43 -6.90 -11.04
C ALA A 97 0.04 -6.34 -11.39
N GLY A 98 -0.78 -6.01 -10.39
CA GLY A 98 -2.08 -5.38 -10.61
C GLY A 98 -1.97 -4.00 -11.28
N GLY A 99 -0.95 -3.21 -10.92
CA GLY A 99 -0.65 -1.93 -11.59
C GLY A 99 -0.28 -2.11 -13.07
N LEU A 100 0.56 -3.10 -13.39
CA LEU A 100 0.90 -3.43 -14.77
C LEU A 100 -0.31 -3.92 -15.57
N VAL A 101 -1.17 -4.75 -14.97
CA VAL A 101 -2.41 -5.20 -15.60
C VAL A 101 -3.32 -4.01 -15.92
N CYS A 102 -3.47 -3.04 -15.00
CA CYS A 102 -4.23 -1.82 -15.27
C CYS A 102 -3.59 -0.99 -16.39
N ALA A 103 -2.26 -0.85 -16.39
CA ALA A 103 -1.54 0.01 -17.33
C ALA A 103 -1.63 -0.49 -18.78
N TYR A 104 -1.53 -1.81 -18.99
CA TYR A 104 -1.59 -2.45 -20.31
C TYR A 104 -2.97 -2.99 -20.68
N SER A 105 -4.00 -2.57 -19.94
CA SER A 105 -5.37 -3.06 -20.11
C SER A 105 -5.97 -2.71 -21.48
N PRO A 106 -6.51 -3.72 -22.20
CA PRO A 106 -7.26 -3.48 -23.44
C PRO A 106 -8.75 -3.18 -23.20
N THR A 107 -9.30 -3.55 -22.03
CA THR A 107 -10.71 -3.35 -21.68
C THR A 107 -10.86 -2.89 -20.22
N LEU A 108 -12.05 -2.37 -19.89
CA LEU A 108 -12.41 -1.96 -18.54
C LEU A 108 -12.28 -3.11 -17.53
N ASP A 109 -12.69 -4.32 -17.90
CA ASP A 109 -12.64 -5.50 -17.04
C ASP A 109 -11.21 -5.86 -16.61
N PHE A 110 -10.23 -5.71 -17.50
CA PHE A 110 -8.82 -5.90 -17.14
C PHE A 110 -8.37 -4.86 -16.12
N ILE A 111 -8.82 -3.60 -16.24
CA ILE A 111 -8.52 -2.58 -15.22
C ILE A 111 -9.13 -2.97 -13.90
N ILE A 112 -10.41 -3.34 -13.88
CA ILE A 112 -11.13 -3.76 -12.67
C ILE A 112 -10.41 -4.93 -12.00
N PHE A 113 -9.98 -5.93 -12.76
CA PHE A 113 -9.19 -7.06 -12.24
C PHE A 113 -7.86 -6.59 -11.61
N GLY A 114 -7.13 -5.70 -12.28
CA GLY A 114 -5.92 -5.10 -11.70
C GLY A 114 -6.19 -4.25 -10.45
N ARG A 115 -7.36 -3.59 -10.36
CA ARG A 115 -7.80 -2.85 -9.17
C ARG A 115 -8.14 -3.78 -8.02
N ILE A 116 -8.74 -4.93 -8.28
CA ILE A 116 -8.98 -5.99 -7.30
C ILE A 116 -7.66 -6.50 -6.70
N MET A 117 -6.65 -6.77 -7.55
CA MET A 117 -5.32 -7.19 -7.10
C MET A 117 -4.63 -6.13 -6.22
N GLN A 118 -4.68 -4.86 -6.66
CA GLN A 118 -4.11 -3.74 -5.90
C GLN A 118 -4.85 -3.51 -4.57
N GLY A 119 -6.19 -3.58 -4.58
CA GLY A 119 -7.02 -3.40 -3.39
C GLY A 119 -6.76 -4.49 -2.36
N PHE A 120 -6.72 -5.76 -2.78
CA PHE A 120 -6.35 -6.87 -1.90
C PHE A 120 -4.99 -6.64 -1.22
N SER A 121 -4.00 -6.18 -1.99
CA SER A 121 -2.67 -5.89 -1.47
C SER A 121 -2.68 -4.75 -0.44
N ALA A 122 -3.49 -3.72 -0.69
CA ALA A 122 -3.66 -2.57 0.19
C ALA A 122 -4.31 -2.91 1.52
N GLY A 123 -5.27 -3.82 1.52
CA GLY A 123 -5.93 -4.22 2.77
C GLY A 123 -5.05 -5.08 3.66
N ILE A 124 -4.08 -5.80 3.09
CA ILE A 124 -3.08 -6.53 3.89
C ILE A 124 -1.98 -5.59 4.39
N ILE A 125 -1.46 -4.68 3.56
CA ILE A 125 -0.28 -3.89 3.95
C ILE A 125 -0.55 -2.92 5.11
N GLN A 126 -1.70 -2.25 5.12
CA GLN A 126 -1.99 -1.19 6.09
C GLN A 126 -2.00 -1.69 7.54
N PRO A 127 -2.78 -2.75 7.88
CA PRO A 127 -2.73 -3.33 9.23
C PRO A 127 -1.37 -3.96 9.55
N LEU A 128 -0.69 -4.58 8.58
CA LEU A 128 0.66 -5.14 8.78
C LEU A 128 1.65 -4.06 9.23
N VAL A 129 1.65 -2.89 8.59
CA VAL A 129 2.53 -1.77 8.95
C VAL A 129 2.18 -1.21 10.31
N MET A 130 0.89 -1.08 10.63
CA MET A 130 0.46 -0.65 11.96
C MET A 130 0.99 -1.61 13.05
N VAL A 131 0.78 -2.92 12.88
CA VAL A 131 1.26 -3.94 13.83
C VAL A 131 2.78 -3.88 13.98
N THR A 132 3.51 -3.71 12.87
CA THR A 132 4.97 -3.57 12.86
C THR A 132 5.43 -2.38 13.73
N ILE A 133 4.77 -1.22 13.59
CA ILE A 133 5.08 -0.03 14.40
C ILE A 133 4.84 -0.31 15.89
N PHE A 134 3.73 -0.97 16.24
CA PHE A 134 3.41 -1.34 17.62
C PHE A 134 4.44 -2.30 18.25
N GLN A 135 5.00 -3.22 17.46
CA GLN A 135 6.01 -4.18 17.90
C GLN A 135 7.39 -3.53 18.09
N VAL A 136 7.75 -2.58 17.23
CA VAL A 136 9.11 -2.01 17.19
C VAL A 136 9.27 -0.80 18.13
N PHE A 137 8.20 -0.04 18.38
CA PHE A 137 8.23 1.13 19.27
C PHE A 137 7.76 0.83 20.70
N PRO A 138 8.44 1.40 21.72
CA PRO A 138 8.00 1.28 23.11
C PRO A 138 6.68 2.04 23.32
N ALA A 139 5.88 1.61 24.31
CA ALA A 139 4.52 2.10 24.53
C ALA A 139 4.40 3.64 24.52
N HIS A 140 5.34 4.34 25.15
CA HIS A 140 5.35 5.80 25.25
C HIS A 140 5.66 6.55 23.93
N ARG A 141 6.18 5.89 22.89
CA ARG A 141 6.48 6.50 21.58
C ARG A 141 5.54 6.06 20.45
N ARG A 142 4.66 5.09 20.71
CA ARG A 142 3.72 4.57 19.71
C ARG A 142 2.81 5.66 19.14
N GLY A 143 2.38 6.61 19.97
CA GLY A 143 1.57 7.76 19.53
C GLY A 143 2.29 8.63 18.51
N THR A 144 3.57 8.99 18.75
CA THR A 144 4.38 9.75 17.80
C THR A 144 4.61 9.00 16.50
N ALA A 145 4.93 7.70 16.58
CA ALA A 145 5.14 6.88 15.38
C ALA A 145 3.86 6.74 14.54
N MET A 146 2.71 6.54 15.19
CA MET A 146 1.41 6.52 14.51
C MET A 146 1.00 7.87 13.94
N GLY A 147 1.40 8.98 14.59
CA GLY A 147 1.23 10.33 14.06
C GLY A 147 1.97 10.52 12.74
N ILE A 148 3.24 10.11 12.67
CA ILE A 148 4.05 10.19 11.44
C ILE A 148 3.49 9.28 10.35
N TYR A 149 3.10 8.06 10.69
CA TYR A 149 2.42 7.15 9.76
C TYR A 149 1.15 7.79 9.16
N SER A 150 0.29 8.37 10.01
CA SER A 150 -0.94 9.05 9.59
C SER A 150 -0.67 10.28 8.74
N MET A 151 0.37 11.07 9.06
CA MET A 151 0.81 12.20 8.23
C MET A 151 1.17 11.72 6.82
N GLY A 152 1.90 10.61 6.69
CA GLY A 152 2.22 10.01 5.40
C GLY A 152 0.96 9.68 4.59
N LEU A 153 -0.03 9.05 5.22
CA LEU A 153 -1.29 8.72 4.53
C LEU A 153 -2.07 9.96 4.09
N VAL A 154 -2.18 10.98 4.94
CA VAL A 154 -2.86 12.25 4.59
C VAL A 154 -2.13 12.97 3.46
N LEU A 155 -0.80 12.95 3.45
CA LEU A 155 0.00 13.47 2.34
C LEU A 155 -0.30 12.72 1.04
N ALA A 156 -0.43 11.38 1.08
CA ALA A 156 -0.82 10.60 -0.10
C ALA A 156 -2.20 11.00 -0.64
N LEU A 157 -3.17 11.26 0.25
CA LEU A 157 -4.50 11.74 -0.13
C LEU A 157 -4.44 13.11 -0.81
N GLY A 158 -3.66 14.05 -0.26
CA GLY A 158 -3.52 15.39 -0.83
C GLY A 158 -2.73 15.42 -2.14
N LEU A 159 -1.69 14.59 -2.26
CA LEU A 159 -0.85 14.51 -3.45
C LEU A 159 -1.52 13.73 -4.60
N GLY A 160 -2.45 12.83 -4.29
CA GLY A 160 -3.14 12.00 -5.28
C GLY A 160 -3.74 12.79 -6.44
N PRO A 161 -4.65 13.74 -6.20
CA PRO A 161 -5.25 14.53 -7.27
C PRO A 161 -4.24 15.35 -8.08
N VAL A 162 -3.23 15.92 -7.41
CA VAL A 162 -2.20 16.75 -8.06
C VAL A 162 -1.33 15.91 -8.99
N ILE A 163 -0.79 14.80 -8.48
CA ILE A 163 0.05 13.88 -9.26
C ILE A 163 -0.79 13.23 -10.38
N GLY A 164 -2.04 12.85 -10.08
CA GLY A 164 -2.95 12.26 -11.04
C GLY A 164 -3.30 13.20 -12.19
N GLY A 165 -3.60 14.47 -11.89
CA GLY A 165 -3.85 15.49 -12.91
C GLY A 165 -2.63 15.73 -13.79
N LEU A 166 -1.48 16.04 -13.19
CA LEU A 166 -0.23 16.28 -13.92
C LEU A 166 0.16 15.09 -14.81
N THR A 167 0.02 13.86 -14.30
CA THR A 167 0.33 12.65 -15.07
C THR A 167 -0.65 12.45 -16.22
N THR A 168 -1.94 12.67 -15.97
CA THR A 168 -2.99 12.51 -16.98
C THR A 168 -2.83 13.55 -18.10
N ASP A 169 -2.53 14.79 -17.76
CA ASP A 169 -2.37 15.89 -18.72
C ASP A 169 -1.08 15.75 -19.53
N ALA A 170 0.03 15.33 -18.91
CA ALA A 170 1.34 15.28 -19.58
C ALA A 170 1.61 13.97 -20.33
N LEU A 171 1.18 12.83 -19.79
CA LEU A 171 1.52 11.49 -20.29
C LEU A 171 0.29 10.69 -20.73
N GLY A 172 -0.90 11.11 -20.33
CA GLY A 172 -2.16 10.39 -20.56
C GLY A 172 -2.59 9.55 -19.37
N TRP A 173 -3.90 9.33 -19.26
CA TRP A 173 -4.54 8.71 -18.10
C TRP A 173 -4.02 7.31 -17.76
N ARG A 174 -3.54 6.53 -18.74
CA ARG A 174 -2.99 5.19 -18.47
C ARG A 174 -1.72 5.23 -17.60
N TYR A 175 -0.96 6.32 -17.67
CA TYR A 175 0.30 6.43 -16.93
C TYR A 175 0.13 6.58 -15.43
N ILE A 176 -1.09 6.87 -14.96
CA ILE A 176 -1.40 6.90 -13.54
C ILE A 176 -1.12 5.57 -12.83
N PHE A 177 -1.20 4.45 -13.55
CA PHE A 177 -0.94 3.12 -12.98
C PHE A 177 0.55 2.79 -12.88
N PHE A 178 1.41 3.51 -13.62
CA PHE A 178 2.86 3.40 -13.49
C PHE A 178 3.40 4.24 -12.32
N VAL A 179 2.72 5.34 -11.95
CA VAL A 179 3.16 6.25 -10.87
C VAL A 179 3.46 5.54 -9.55
N PRO A 180 2.65 4.57 -9.07
CA PRO A 180 2.95 3.85 -7.84
C PRO A 180 4.15 2.89 -7.94
N LEU A 181 4.49 2.39 -9.13
CA LEU A 181 5.47 1.29 -9.29
C LEU A 181 6.89 1.64 -8.83
N PRO A 182 7.45 2.84 -9.10
CA PRO A 182 8.73 3.25 -8.53
C PRO A 182 8.75 3.22 -6.99
N PHE A 183 7.65 3.61 -6.35
CA PHE A 183 7.55 3.59 -4.88
C PHE A 183 7.42 2.17 -4.34
N VAL A 184 6.71 1.29 -5.06
CA VAL A 184 6.68 -0.15 -4.75
C VAL A 184 8.07 -0.76 -4.85
N ALA A 185 8.81 -0.45 -5.92
CA ALA A 185 10.19 -0.92 -6.09
C ALA A 185 11.09 -0.44 -4.95
N ALA A 186 10.97 0.84 -4.55
CA ALA A 186 11.68 1.37 -3.39
C ALA A 186 11.30 0.62 -2.10
N ALA A 187 10.01 0.38 -1.85
CA ALA A 187 9.55 -0.35 -0.68
C ALA A 187 10.04 -1.82 -0.66
N LEU A 188 10.06 -2.49 -1.80
CA LEU A 188 10.60 -3.85 -1.96
C LEU A 188 12.11 -3.89 -1.65
N LEU A 189 12.88 -2.94 -2.19
CA LEU A 189 14.31 -2.83 -1.92
C LEU A 189 14.57 -2.58 -0.42
N LEU A 190 13.90 -1.59 0.17
CA LEU A 190 14.01 -1.29 1.59
C LEU A 190 13.60 -2.50 2.45
N GLY A 191 12.53 -3.21 2.08
CA GLY A 191 12.10 -4.43 2.75
C GLY A 191 13.14 -5.54 2.71
N ALA A 192 13.91 -5.64 1.62
CA ALA A 192 14.92 -6.68 1.47
C ALA A 192 16.07 -6.51 2.47
N PHE A 193 16.47 -5.27 2.72
CA PHE A 193 17.54 -4.91 3.63
C PHE A 193 17.10 -4.80 5.09
N TYR A 194 15.88 -4.32 5.37
CA TYR A 194 15.50 -3.89 6.72
C TYR A 194 14.42 -4.73 7.42
N LEU A 195 13.60 -5.52 6.71
CA LEU A 195 12.62 -6.38 7.41
C LEU A 195 13.34 -7.61 7.99
N PRO A 196 13.26 -7.91 9.29
CA PRO A 196 13.92 -9.10 9.83
C PRO A 196 13.28 -10.38 9.25
N GLY A 197 14.12 -11.32 8.82
CA GLY A 197 13.69 -12.65 8.37
C GLY A 197 13.30 -13.52 9.55
N GLY A 198 12.19 -13.21 10.22
CA GLY A 198 11.62 -14.06 11.26
C GLY A 198 10.93 -15.27 10.65
N ARG A 199 11.33 -16.48 11.06
CA ARG A 199 10.56 -17.71 10.83
C ARG A 199 9.20 -17.59 11.55
N PRO A 200 8.12 -18.18 11.00
CA PRO A 200 6.78 -18.15 11.60
C PRO A 200 6.77 -18.73 13.02
#